data_AF-X1BJN4-F1
#
_entry.id   AF-X1BJN4-F1
#
_cell.length_a   1.000
_cell.length_b   1.000
_cell.length_c   1.000
_cell.angle_alpha   90.00
_cell.angle_beta   90.00
_cell.angle_gamma   90.00
#
_symmetry.space_group_name_H-M   'P 1'
#
loop_
_entity.id
_entity.type
_entity.pdbx_description
1 polymer ?
#
loop_
_entity_poly.entity_id
_entity_poly.type
_entity_poly.pdbx_seq_one_letter_code
_entity_poly.pdbx_strand_id
1 'polypeptide(L)'
;ELMLEVQSQPNLMGYALVSPRTQHTLSLVQDNVLAFEDELTGAIGAGKVEILESVPDNTIIIDSEILEASGIGSFEVRVYKNLRPIIPLQNISLGISPISGENMWEIISTARQNVASLKGWLANYVIFKGIKLRWNAVNIACSILSTTPDLAGDILAQVNENTAINLSPTGLVPFNAILIIDISRSMMARDVRVVNIAPAIEGIKAAMESREIQEFLKHFKPGVNVSRRISAAFAAVLFLSEKVGRGFGEKVSVIRFADESQILPFGNSYYMDSASGKKGVL
;
A
#
# COMPACT_ATOMS: atom_id res chain seq x y z
N GLU A 1 3.08 22.95 28.94
CA GLU A 1 2.45 21.65 28.63
C GLU A 1 1.16 21.54 29.44
N LEU A 2 0.20 20.75 28.97
CA LEU A 2 -1.08 20.47 29.61
C LEU A 2 -1.47 19.02 29.36
N MET A 3 -2.18 18.40 30.30
CA MET A 3 -2.88 17.14 30.06
C MET A 3 -4.30 17.46 29.60
N LEU A 4 -4.71 16.92 28.45
CA LEU A 4 -6.03 17.12 27.87
C LEU A 4 -6.65 15.79 27.48
N GLU A 5 -7.96 15.67 27.67
CA GLU A 5 -8.77 14.56 27.18
C GLU A 5 -8.82 14.60 25.65
N VAL A 6 -8.59 13.45 25.02
CA VAL A 6 -8.61 13.30 23.57
C VAL A 6 -10.02 12.99 23.10
N GLN A 7 -10.51 13.82 22.18
CA GLN A 7 -11.63 13.48 21.32
C GLN A 7 -11.14 13.42 19.88
N SER A 8 -11.68 12.48 19.09
CA SER A 8 -11.35 12.35 17.68
C SER A 8 -12.51 12.82 16.80
N GLN A 9 -12.24 13.66 15.80
CA GLN A 9 -13.22 14.04 14.80
C GLN A 9 -12.62 13.87 13.40
N PRO A 10 -13.34 13.22 12.45
CA PRO A 10 -12.85 13.11 11.09
C PRO A 10 -12.98 14.43 10.32
N ASN A 11 -12.20 14.56 9.24
CA ASN A 11 -12.24 15.68 8.30
C ASN A 11 -11.87 17.05 8.90
N LEU A 12 -11.00 17.07 9.90
CA LEU A 12 -10.40 18.32 10.41
C LEU A 12 -9.21 18.78 9.54
N MET A 13 -8.86 18.05 8.48
CA MET A 13 -7.81 18.41 7.53
C MET A 13 -6.46 18.66 8.20
N GLY A 14 -6.15 17.90 9.24
CA GLY A 14 -4.88 18.00 9.95
C GLY A 14 -4.85 19.05 11.07
N TYR A 15 -5.99 19.64 11.40
CA TYR A 15 -6.14 20.54 12.54
C TYR A 15 -6.50 19.79 13.83
N ALA A 16 -6.09 20.39 14.94
CA ALA A 16 -6.49 20.06 16.29
C ALA A 16 -7.20 21.28 16.90
N LEU A 17 -8.41 21.04 17.40
CA LEU A 17 -9.28 22.06 17.97
C LEU A 17 -9.01 22.19 19.46
N VAL A 18 -8.82 23.43 19.91
CA VAL A 18 -8.57 23.75 21.32
C VAL A 18 -9.44 24.90 21.79
N SER A 19 -9.72 24.93 23.09
CA SER A 19 -10.46 26.03 23.70
C SER A 19 -9.60 27.31 23.83
N PRO A 20 -10.23 28.50 23.97
CA PRO A 20 -9.52 29.74 24.25
C PRO A 20 -8.66 29.68 25.52
N ARG A 21 -9.06 28.92 26.54
CA ARG A 21 -8.25 28.74 27.75
C ARG A 21 -6.94 28.01 27.45
N THR A 22 -7.02 26.94 26.67
CA THR A 22 -5.84 26.18 26.22
C THR A 22 -4.94 27.06 25.36
N GLN A 23 -5.53 27.89 24.48
CA GLN A 23 -4.80 28.88 23.71
C GLN A 23 -4.00 29.82 24.61
N HIS A 24 -4.62 30.45 25.61
CA HIS A 24 -3.93 31.37 26.51
C HIS A 24 -2.84 30.66 27.33
N THR A 25 -3.13 29.47 27.82
CA THR A 25 -2.22 28.72 28.69
C THR A 25 -0.96 28.26 27.95
N LEU A 26 -1.11 27.81 26.70
CA LEU A 26 0.01 27.37 25.86
C LEU A 26 0.55 28.47 24.94
N SER A 27 0.02 29.70 25.04
CA SER A 27 0.35 30.84 24.18
C SER A 27 0.29 30.48 22.68
N LEU A 28 -0.81 29.85 22.28
CA LEU A 28 -1.07 29.41 20.91
C LEU A 28 -1.67 30.54 20.08
N VAL A 29 -1.38 30.49 18.79
CA VAL A 29 -2.04 31.29 17.75
C VAL A 29 -2.56 30.31 16.70
N GLN A 30 -3.56 30.72 15.92
CA GLN A 30 -4.02 29.96 14.75
C GLN A 30 -2.82 29.47 13.91
N ASP A 31 -2.93 28.25 13.38
CA ASP A 31 -1.92 27.57 12.56
C ASP A 31 -0.60 27.24 13.26
N ASN A 32 -0.48 27.50 14.57
CA ASN A 32 0.64 26.96 15.34
C ASN A 32 0.61 25.43 15.28
N VAL A 33 1.78 24.80 15.41
CA VAL A 33 1.86 23.35 15.51
C VAL A 33 1.81 22.94 16.98
N LEU A 34 0.84 22.12 17.33
CA LEU A 34 0.78 21.40 18.60
C LEU A 34 1.38 20.02 18.41
N ALA A 35 2.25 19.63 19.34
CA ALA A 35 2.64 18.25 19.52
C ALA A 35 1.85 17.67 20.70
N PHE A 36 1.46 16.42 20.56
CA PHE A 36 0.75 15.68 21.59
C PHE A 36 1.37 14.29 21.74
N GLU A 37 1.57 13.88 22.98
CA GLU A 37 2.32 12.69 23.35
C GLU A 37 1.50 11.83 24.32
N ASP A 38 1.46 10.54 24.05
CA ASP A 38 0.91 9.53 24.96
C ASP A 38 1.99 9.14 25.98
N GLU A 39 1.75 9.47 27.26
CA GLU A 39 2.73 9.20 28.33
C GLU A 39 3.01 7.71 28.55
N LEU A 40 2.05 6.84 28.21
CA LEU A 40 2.17 5.40 28.46
C LEU A 40 3.03 4.71 27.39
N THR A 41 2.88 5.14 26.14
CA THR A 41 3.51 4.48 24.98
C THR A 41 4.69 5.27 24.41
N GLY A 42 4.80 6.57 24.73
CA GLY A 42 5.72 7.50 24.08
C GLY A 42 5.34 7.80 22.62
N ALA A 43 4.11 7.46 22.21
CA ALA A 43 3.62 7.76 20.88
C ALA A 43 3.39 9.27 20.73
N ILE A 44 3.88 9.85 19.63
CA ILE A 44 3.82 11.30 19.39
C ILE A 44 3.05 11.56 18.10
N GLY A 45 2.18 12.56 18.14
CA GLY A 45 1.54 13.14 16.97
C GLY A 45 1.66 14.66 16.96
N ALA A 46 1.34 15.26 15.80
CA ALA A 46 1.34 16.71 15.65
C ALA A 46 0.24 17.17 14.69
N GLY A 47 -0.36 18.33 14.99
CA GLY A 47 -1.42 18.95 14.20
C GLY A 47 -1.38 20.47 14.28
N LYS A 48 -2.03 21.14 13.33
CA LYS A 48 -2.18 22.60 13.35
C LYS A 48 -3.28 23.03 14.30
N VAL A 49 -3.15 24.17 14.95
CA VAL A 49 -4.15 24.66 15.89
C VAL A 49 -5.26 25.42 15.17
N GLU A 50 -6.49 25.04 15.47
CA GLU A 50 -7.66 25.89 15.27
C GLU A 50 -8.35 26.14 16.61
N ILE A 51 -8.68 27.40 16.89
CA ILE A 51 -9.25 27.80 18.17
C ILE A 51 -10.76 27.91 18.02
N LEU A 52 -11.51 27.20 18.87
CA LEU A 52 -12.97 27.19 18.85
C LEU A 52 -13.53 27.35 20.25
N GLU A 53 -14.48 28.28 20.41
CA GLU A 53 -15.15 28.55 21.69
C GLU A 53 -16.03 27.38 22.15
N SER A 54 -16.47 26.52 21.23
CA SER A 54 -17.30 25.35 21.54
C SER A 54 -16.53 24.18 22.14
N VAL A 55 -15.18 24.21 22.12
CA VAL A 55 -14.35 23.12 22.64
C VAL A 55 -14.25 23.23 24.17
N PRO A 56 -14.51 22.16 24.92
CA PRO A 56 -14.33 22.16 26.37
C PRO A 56 -12.90 22.45 26.79
N ASP A 57 -12.73 23.12 27.92
CA ASP A 57 -11.43 23.58 28.42
C ASP A 57 -10.42 22.48 28.76
N ASN A 58 -10.90 21.27 29.05
CA ASN A 58 -10.10 20.09 29.38
C ASN A 58 -9.93 19.14 28.19
N THR A 59 -10.37 19.51 26.98
CA THR A 59 -10.40 18.63 25.82
C THR A 59 -9.58 19.19 24.67
N ILE A 60 -8.97 18.28 23.91
CA ILE A 60 -8.43 18.53 22.57
C ILE A 60 -9.17 17.65 21.56
N ILE A 61 -9.67 18.24 20.48
CA ILE A 61 -10.29 17.48 19.38
C ILE A 61 -9.24 17.33 18.28
N ILE A 62 -8.81 16.12 17.99
CA ILE A 62 -7.75 15.82 17.03
C ILE A 62 -8.37 15.19 15.78
N ASP A 63 -7.84 15.52 14.60
CA ASP A 63 -8.20 14.83 13.37
C ASP A 63 -8.00 13.31 13.54
N SER A 64 -9.05 12.53 13.29
CA SER A 64 -9.01 11.07 13.36
C SER A 64 -7.85 10.45 12.56
N GLU A 65 -7.48 11.02 11.41
CA GLU A 65 -6.36 10.55 10.60
C GLU A 65 -5.01 10.72 11.32
N ILE A 66 -4.80 11.87 11.98
CA ILE A 66 -3.57 12.10 12.73
C ILE A 66 -3.52 11.22 13.98
N LEU A 67 -4.65 11.08 14.68
CA LEU A 67 -4.72 10.26 15.89
C LEU A 67 -4.41 8.79 15.59
N GLU A 68 -5.02 8.24 14.53
CA GLU A 68 -4.72 6.88 14.06
C GLU A 68 -3.25 6.74 13.62
N ALA A 69 -2.73 7.72 12.89
CA ALA A 69 -1.37 7.71 12.37
C ALA A 69 -0.29 7.84 13.46
N SER A 70 -0.60 8.56 14.54
CA SER A 70 0.30 8.72 15.70
C SER A 70 0.31 7.49 16.60
N GLY A 71 -0.68 6.58 16.49
CA GLY A 71 -0.75 5.37 17.29
C GLY A 71 -1.17 5.62 18.75
N ILE A 72 -1.77 6.78 19.02
CA ILE A 72 -2.23 7.16 20.34
C ILE A 72 -3.56 6.47 20.64
N GLY A 73 -3.57 5.66 21.70
CA GLY A 73 -4.77 4.97 22.18
C GLY A 73 -5.28 5.44 23.54
N SER A 74 -4.54 6.36 24.19
CA SER A 74 -4.87 6.88 25.52
C SER A 74 -6.01 7.90 25.49
N PHE A 75 -6.80 7.94 26.57
CA PHE A 75 -7.90 8.90 26.75
C PHE A 75 -7.39 10.32 27.01
N GLU A 76 -6.17 10.46 27.48
CA GLU A 76 -5.51 11.74 27.74
C GLU A 76 -4.13 11.75 27.08
N VAL A 77 -3.70 12.93 26.64
CA VAL A 77 -2.38 13.15 26.07
C VAL A 77 -1.75 14.40 26.66
N ARG A 78 -0.42 14.39 26.70
CA ARG A 78 0.37 15.56 27.03
C ARG A 78 0.46 16.46 25.81
N VAL A 79 -0.15 17.63 25.88
CA VAL A 79 -0.21 18.63 24.82
C VAL A 79 0.78 19.76 25.11
N TYR A 80 1.60 20.09 24.12
CA TYR A 80 2.54 21.19 24.21
C TYR A 80 2.75 21.88 22.86
N LYS A 81 3.03 23.18 22.92
CA LYS A 81 3.40 23.97 21.75
C LYS A 81 4.69 23.40 21.17
N ASN A 82 4.68 23.01 19.89
CA ASN A 82 5.90 22.61 19.24
C ASN A 82 6.78 23.85 18.99
N LEU A 83 7.95 23.87 19.61
CA LEU A 83 8.94 24.94 19.45
C LEU A 83 10.01 24.58 18.40
N ARG A 84 10.04 23.33 17.95
CA ARG A 84 11.02 22.85 16.97
C ARG A 84 10.65 23.39 15.59
N PRO A 85 11.64 23.75 14.75
CA PRO A 85 11.38 24.21 13.41
C PRO A 85 10.70 23.10 12.59
N ILE A 86 9.62 23.46 11.90
CA ILE A 86 8.97 22.56 10.94
C ILE A 86 9.76 22.64 9.63
N ILE A 87 10.30 21.50 9.20
CA ILE A 87 11.19 21.47 8.05
C ILE A 87 10.36 21.41 6.75
N PRO A 88 10.59 22.31 5.78
CA PRO A 88 9.96 22.18 4.47
C PRO A 88 10.54 20.97 3.72
N LEU A 89 9.68 20.08 3.22
CA LEU A 89 10.12 18.93 2.43
C LEU A 89 10.57 19.36 1.03
N GLN A 90 11.73 18.87 0.60
CA GLN A 90 12.18 18.99 -0.79
C GLN A 90 11.51 17.93 -1.66
N ASN A 91 11.49 16.68 -1.17
CA ASN A 91 10.89 15.54 -1.85
C ASN A 91 10.06 14.71 -0.87
N ILE A 92 8.94 14.18 -1.34
CA ILE A 92 8.14 13.16 -0.65
C ILE A 92 7.75 12.05 -1.64
N SER A 93 8.07 10.81 -1.28
CA SER A 93 7.63 9.62 -2.01
C SER A 93 6.44 9.02 -1.28
N LEU A 94 5.30 8.96 -1.96
CA LEU A 94 4.04 8.47 -1.45
C LEU A 94 3.72 7.12 -2.06
N GLY A 95 3.34 6.19 -1.19
CA GLY A 95 2.68 4.94 -1.52
C GLY A 95 1.18 5.16 -1.62
N ILE A 96 0.61 4.93 -2.80
CA ILE A 96 -0.82 5.10 -3.08
C ILE A 96 -1.51 3.74 -3.13
N SER A 97 -2.67 3.64 -2.48
CA SER A 97 -3.59 2.50 -2.61
C SER A 97 -5.06 2.96 -2.59
N PRO A 98 -5.98 2.22 -3.23
CA PRO A 98 -7.42 2.43 -3.06
C PRO A 98 -7.82 2.33 -1.58
N ILE A 99 -8.75 3.19 -1.15
CA ILE A 99 -9.47 2.96 0.12
C ILE A 99 -10.48 1.81 -0.08
N SER A 100 -11.17 1.78 -1.22
CA SER A 100 -12.14 0.72 -1.53
C SER A 100 -12.29 0.46 -3.03
N GLY A 101 -12.43 -0.81 -3.42
CA GLY A 101 -13.07 -1.28 -4.67
C GLY A 101 -12.49 -0.90 -6.04
N GLU A 102 -11.61 0.10 -6.13
CA GLU A 102 -11.14 0.69 -7.38
C GLU A 102 -9.87 0.03 -7.94
N ASN A 103 -9.68 0.13 -9.26
CA ASN A 103 -8.47 -0.33 -9.92
C ASN A 103 -7.29 0.60 -9.57
N MET A 104 -6.23 0.00 -9.01
CA MET A 104 -4.99 0.69 -8.64
C MET A 104 -4.45 1.60 -9.76
N TRP A 105 -4.55 1.19 -11.03
CA TRP A 105 -4.06 1.99 -12.15
C TRP A 105 -4.85 3.26 -12.41
N GLU A 106 -6.17 3.19 -12.29
CA GLU A 106 -7.05 4.35 -12.44
C GLU A 106 -6.76 5.35 -11.34
N ILE A 107 -6.58 4.87 -10.12
CA ILE A 107 -6.25 5.71 -8.96
C ILE A 107 -4.91 6.42 -9.12
N ILE A 108 -3.86 5.71 -9.53
CA ILE A 108 -2.55 6.34 -9.78
C ILE A 108 -2.67 7.39 -10.88
N SER A 109 -3.41 7.09 -11.95
CA SER A 109 -3.64 8.04 -13.04
C SER A 109 -4.36 9.29 -12.54
N THR A 110 -5.43 9.12 -11.77
CA THR A 110 -6.19 10.22 -11.14
C THR A 110 -5.30 11.04 -10.21
N ALA A 111 -4.48 10.40 -9.38
CA ALA A 111 -3.54 11.08 -8.49
C ALA A 111 -2.50 11.90 -9.26
N ARG A 112 -1.97 11.34 -10.36
CA ARG A 112 -1.00 12.02 -11.24
C ARG A 112 -1.62 13.21 -11.98
N GLN A 113 -2.88 13.12 -12.37
CA GLN A 113 -3.61 14.23 -12.98
C GLN A 113 -3.91 15.34 -11.97
N ASN A 114 -4.05 15.00 -10.68
CA ASN A 114 -4.44 15.91 -9.61
C ASN A 114 -3.32 16.22 -8.60
N VAL A 115 -2.05 16.20 -9.02
CA VAL A 115 -0.89 16.41 -8.13
C VAL A 115 -0.93 17.77 -7.42
N ALA A 116 -1.45 18.82 -8.08
CA ALA A 116 -1.59 20.14 -7.46
C ALA A 116 -2.58 20.12 -6.29
N SER A 117 -3.75 19.50 -6.49
CA SER A 117 -4.75 19.32 -5.44
C SER A 117 -4.26 18.42 -4.31
N LEU A 118 -3.54 17.34 -4.64
CA LEU A 118 -2.90 16.46 -3.67
C LEU A 118 -1.90 17.23 -2.80
N LYS A 119 -1.07 18.09 -3.44
CA LYS A 119 -0.10 18.92 -2.75
C LYS A 119 -0.77 19.93 -1.81
N GLY A 120 -1.83 20.59 -2.28
CA GLY A 120 -2.63 21.51 -1.46
C GLY A 120 -3.27 20.82 -0.25
N TRP A 121 -3.81 19.62 -0.45
CA TRP A 121 -4.35 18.80 0.64
C TRP A 121 -3.27 18.38 1.64
N LEU A 122 -2.12 17.89 1.18
CA LEU A 122 -1.00 17.50 2.06
C LEU A 122 -0.39 18.68 2.83
N ALA A 123 -0.41 19.89 2.27
CA ALA A 123 0.10 21.09 2.92
C ALA A 123 -0.66 21.47 4.21
N ASN A 124 -1.87 20.94 4.39
CA ASN A 124 -2.65 21.12 5.60
C ASN A 124 -2.10 20.28 6.78
N TYR A 125 -1.43 19.16 6.50
CA TYR A 125 -0.95 18.24 7.51
C TYR A 125 0.50 18.54 7.92
N VAL A 126 0.79 18.27 9.20
CA VAL A 126 2.15 18.15 9.69
C VAL A 126 2.64 16.73 9.42
N ILE A 127 3.73 16.60 8.69
CA ILE A 127 4.27 15.34 8.22
C ILE A 127 5.31 14.81 9.22
N PHE A 128 5.11 13.58 9.69
CA PHE A 128 6.03 12.86 10.56
C PHE A 128 6.17 11.40 10.12
N LYS A 129 7.17 10.70 10.65
CA LYS A 129 7.47 9.33 10.25
C LYS A 129 6.30 8.39 10.55
N GLY A 130 5.91 7.59 9.56
CA GLY A 130 4.87 6.59 9.70
C GLY A 130 3.45 7.12 9.48
N ILE A 131 3.28 8.42 9.21
CA ILE A 131 1.95 8.99 8.95
C ILE A 131 1.29 8.31 7.73
N LYS A 132 0.03 7.96 7.90
CA LYS A 132 -0.86 7.45 6.85
C LYS A 132 -2.06 8.36 6.79
N LEU A 133 -2.44 8.77 5.59
CA LEU A 133 -3.49 9.75 5.38
C LEU A 133 -4.46 9.25 4.31
N ARG A 134 -5.77 9.38 4.56
CA ARG A 134 -6.81 9.05 3.59
C ARG A 134 -7.36 10.31 2.92
N TRP A 135 -7.14 10.43 1.62
CA TRP A 135 -7.72 11.47 0.78
C TRP A 135 -9.07 11.01 0.23
N ASN A 136 -10.10 11.14 1.07
CA ASN A 136 -11.46 10.63 0.80
C ASN A 136 -12.10 11.20 -0.47
N ALA A 137 -11.75 12.44 -0.87
CA ALA A 137 -12.32 13.10 -2.05
C ALA A 137 -12.07 12.34 -3.37
N VAL A 138 -11.02 11.52 -3.41
CA VAL A 138 -10.61 10.74 -4.59
C VAL A 138 -10.30 9.28 -4.23
N ASN A 139 -10.82 8.79 -3.10
CA ASN A 139 -10.71 7.38 -2.66
C ASN A 139 -9.25 6.86 -2.54
N ILE A 140 -8.30 7.73 -2.20
CA ILE A 140 -6.87 7.41 -2.12
C ILE A 140 -6.41 7.29 -0.66
N ALA A 141 -5.74 6.20 -0.32
CA ALA A 141 -4.91 6.12 0.88
C ALA A 141 -3.45 6.39 0.51
N CYS A 142 -2.80 7.27 1.26
CA CYS A 142 -1.42 7.69 1.11
C CYS A 142 -0.60 7.19 2.31
N SER A 143 0.53 6.55 2.03
CA SER A 143 1.56 6.21 3.01
C SER A 143 2.87 6.88 2.62
N ILE A 144 3.66 7.32 3.60
CA ILE A 144 4.97 7.91 3.31
C ILE A 144 6.01 6.80 3.18
N LEU A 145 6.63 6.71 2.00
CA LEU A 145 7.69 5.74 1.71
C LEU A 145 9.07 6.30 2.06
N SER A 146 9.32 7.55 1.69
CA SER A 146 10.58 8.24 1.95
C SER A 146 10.40 9.75 1.81
N THR A 147 11.22 10.52 2.52
CA THR A 147 11.24 11.98 2.44
C THR A 147 12.66 12.50 2.29
N THR A 148 12.79 13.73 1.80
CA THR A 148 14.04 14.49 1.86
C THR A 148 13.77 15.85 2.48
N PRO A 149 14.32 16.15 3.68
CA PRO A 149 15.18 15.27 4.51
C PRO A 149 14.43 14.07 5.13
N ASP A 150 15.18 13.10 5.65
CA ASP A 150 14.61 11.97 6.38
C ASP A 150 14.03 12.44 7.73
N LEU A 151 12.89 11.88 8.13
CA LEU A 151 12.15 12.25 9.33
C LEU A 151 12.49 11.32 10.50
N ALA A 152 13.77 10.97 10.66
CA ALA A 152 14.21 10.12 11.76
C ALA A 152 14.05 10.83 13.11
N GLY A 153 13.48 10.12 14.09
CA GLY A 153 13.15 10.69 15.40
C GLY A 153 11.89 11.56 15.34
N ASP A 154 11.88 12.63 16.13
CA ASP A 154 10.72 13.52 16.31
C ASP A 154 10.76 14.73 15.35
N ILE A 155 11.21 14.50 14.12
CA ILE A 155 11.30 15.57 13.13
C ILE A 155 9.92 15.76 12.50
N LEU A 156 9.41 16.99 12.61
CA LEU A 156 8.17 17.41 11.95
C LEU A 156 8.50 18.19 10.68
N ALA A 157 7.76 17.90 9.63
CA ALA A 157 7.93 18.52 8.33
C ALA A 157 6.61 18.98 7.73
N GLN A 158 6.69 19.75 6.65
CA GLN A 158 5.51 20.22 5.94
C GLN A 158 5.76 20.18 4.43
N VAL A 159 4.70 19.87 3.68
CA VAL A 159 4.67 19.99 2.22
C VAL A 159 4.38 21.44 1.85
N ASN A 160 5.14 21.99 0.90
CA ASN A 160 4.91 23.31 0.33
C ASN A 160 4.80 23.23 -1.21
N GLU A 161 4.62 24.38 -1.86
CA GLU A 161 4.49 24.47 -3.32
C GLU A 161 5.71 23.90 -4.06
N ASN A 162 6.90 24.02 -3.48
CA ASN A 162 8.16 23.57 -4.07
C ASN A 162 8.50 22.09 -3.79
N THR A 163 7.76 21.41 -2.90
CA THR A 163 7.97 20.00 -2.62
C THR A 163 7.66 19.17 -3.86
N ALA A 164 8.62 18.36 -4.32
CA ALA A 164 8.39 17.38 -5.38
C ALA A 164 7.73 16.11 -4.80
N ILE A 165 6.68 15.64 -5.48
CA ILE A 165 5.88 14.49 -5.06
C ILE A 165 6.13 13.34 -6.02
N ASN A 166 6.65 12.23 -5.50
CA ASN A 166 6.81 10.98 -6.24
C ASN A 166 5.71 10.00 -5.83
N LEU A 167 4.96 9.48 -6.79
CA LEU A 167 3.84 8.57 -6.54
C LEU A 167 4.21 7.16 -6.98
N SER A 168 4.18 6.22 -6.03
CA SER A 168 4.37 4.80 -6.26
C SER A 168 3.14 4.03 -5.80
N PRO A 169 2.61 3.07 -6.59
CA PRO A 169 1.59 2.18 -6.06
C PRO A 169 2.14 1.35 -4.91
N THR A 170 1.33 1.19 -3.87
CA THR A 170 1.59 0.28 -2.76
C THR A 170 0.47 -0.74 -2.65
N GLY A 171 0.83 -1.99 -2.37
CA GLY A 171 -0.10 -3.11 -2.39
C GLY A 171 0.02 -3.95 -3.66
N LEU A 172 -0.93 -4.87 -3.85
CA LEU A 172 -0.93 -5.76 -5.00
C LEU A 172 -1.43 -5.00 -6.23
N VAL A 173 -0.53 -4.70 -7.15
CA VAL A 173 -0.88 -4.11 -8.46
C VAL A 173 -1.21 -5.24 -9.43
N PRO A 174 -2.46 -5.35 -9.92
CA PRO A 174 -2.75 -6.29 -10.98
C PRO A 174 -2.00 -5.87 -12.25
N PHE A 175 -1.37 -6.83 -12.90
CA PHE A 175 -0.74 -6.64 -14.20
C PHE A 175 -1.00 -7.84 -15.11
N ASN A 176 -1.27 -7.51 -16.37
CA ASN A 176 -1.34 -8.50 -17.44
C ASN A 176 0.07 -8.99 -17.76
N ALA A 177 0.19 -10.28 -18.07
CA ALA A 177 1.49 -10.91 -18.33
C ALA A 177 1.49 -11.71 -19.62
N ILE A 178 2.63 -11.72 -20.32
CA ILE A 178 2.91 -12.65 -21.42
C ILE A 178 4.05 -13.56 -20.95
N LEU A 179 3.76 -14.85 -20.83
CA LEU A 179 4.75 -15.86 -20.52
C LEU A 179 5.26 -16.48 -21.82
N ILE A 180 6.56 -16.40 -22.06
CA ILE A 180 7.19 -17.03 -23.23
C ILE A 180 7.96 -18.26 -22.73
N ILE A 181 7.59 -19.43 -23.25
CA ILE A 181 8.18 -20.72 -22.88
C ILE A 181 8.98 -21.25 -24.07
N ASP A 182 10.29 -21.40 -23.88
CA ASP A 182 11.14 -22.11 -24.84
C ASP A 182 10.81 -23.61 -24.86
N ILE A 183 10.63 -24.15 -26.06
CA ILE A 183 10.41 -25.58 -26.32
C ILE A 183 11.48 -26.18 -27.25
N SER A 184 12.62 -25.49 -27.42
CA SER A 184 13.78 -25.94 -28.19
C SER A 184 14.32 -27.28 -27.70
N ARG A 185 15.12 -27.97 -28.53
CA ARG A 185 15.72 -29.27 -28.16
C ARG A 185 16.54 -29.21 -26.88
N SER A 186 17.15 -28.06 -26.58
CA SER A 186 17.93 -27.85 -25.35
C SER A 186 17.08 -28.03 -24.08
N MET A 187 15.77 -27.81 -24.19
CA MET A 187 14.81 -27.94 -23.09
C MET A 187 14.45 -29.39 -22.77
N MET A 188 14.89 -30.36 -23.57
CA MET A 188 14.64 -31.80 -23.33
C MET A 188 15.60 -32.42 -22.31
N ALA A 189 16.71 -31.75 -21.97
CA ALA A 189 17.68 -32.25 -21.00
C ALA A 189 17.03 -32.48 -19.63
N ARG A 190 17.28 -33.65 -19.02
CA ARG A 190 16.74 -34.07 -17.71
C ARG A 190 17.74 -33.80 -16.58
N ASP A 191 18.07 -32.53 -16.40
CA ASP A 191 19.10 -32.06 -15.46
C ASP A 191 18.55 -31.12 -14.37
N VAL A 192 17.23 -30.90 -14.31
CA VAL A 192 16.61 -30.11 -13.26
C VAL A 192 16.23 -31.00 -12.08
N ARG A 193 16.96 -30.85 -10.97
CA ARG A 193 16.70 -31.60 -9.73
C ARG A 193 15.53 -31.00 -8.96
N VAL A 194 14.55 -31.83 -8.63
CA VAL A 194 13.39 -31.43 -7.82
C VAL A 194 13.74 -31.45 -6.34
N VAL A 195 13.56 -30.30 -5.66
CA VAL A 195 13.77 -30.12 -4.22
C VAL A 195 12.61 -29.34 -3.61
N ASN A 196 12.25 -29.65 -2.36
CA ASN A 196 11.23 -28.94 -1.57
C ASN A 196 9.92 -28.57 -2.33
N ILE A 197 9.37 -29.51 -3.11
CA ILE A 197 8.30 -29.21 -4.07
C ILE A 197 6.89 -29.27 -3.47
N ALA A 198 6.74 -29.82 -2.26
CA ALA A 198 5.45 -30.10 -1.66
C ALA A 198 4.55 -28.86 -1.48
N PRO A 199 5.05 -27.71 -0.95
CA PRO A 199 4.20 -26.51 -0.81
C PRO A 199 3.66 -25.99 -2.15
N ALA A 200 4.48 -26.02 -3.21
CA ALA A 200 4.07 -25.57 -4.53
C ALA A 200 3.02 -26.50 -5.16
N ILE A 201 3.14 -27.82 -4.97
CA ILE A 201 2.14 -28.80 -5.43
C ILE A 201 0.80 -28.54 -4.73
N GLU A 202 0.80 -28.34 -3.42
CA GLU A 202 -0.44 -28.09 -2.67
C GLU A 202 -1.07 -26.74 -3.06
N GLY A 203 -0.28 -25.70 -3.30
CA GLY A 203 -0.77 -24.42 -3.82
C GLY A 203 -1.49 -24.56 -5.17
N ILE A 204 -0.89 -25.30 -6.12
CA ILE A 204 -1.51 -25.54 -7.43
C ILE A 204 -2.80 -26.34 -7.27
N LYS A 205 -2.81 -27.41 -6.46
CA LYS A 205 -4.00 -28.23 -6.22
C LYS A 205 -5.16 -27.43 -5.61
N ALA A 206 -4.86 -26.50 -4.71
CA ALA A 206 -5.89 -25.69 -4.06
C ALA A 206 -6.59 -24.74 -5.03
N ALA A 207 -5.88 -24.28 -6.06
CA ALA A 207 -6.37 -23.33 -7.06
C ALA A 207 -6.92 -24.00 -8.34
N MET A 208 -6.42 -25.19 -8.70
CA MET A 208 -6.69 -25.85 -9.98
C MET A 208 -7.07 -27.32 -9.82
N GLU A 209 -8.30 -27.67 -10.23
CA GLU A 209 -8.90 -28.99 -10.02
C GLU A 209 -8.88 -29.91 -11.26
N SER A 210 -8.35 -29.44 -12.40
CA SER A 210 -8.29 -30.22 -13.64
C SER A 210 -7.49 -31.52 -13.46
N ARG A 211 -8.05 -32.63 -13.98
CA ARG A 211 -7.43 -33.96 -13.92
C ARG A 211 -6.06 -33.99 -14.60
N GLU A 212 -5.92 -33.28 -15.72
CA GLU A 212 -4.70 -33.13 -16.48
C GLU A 212 -3.59 -32.50 -15.64
N ILE A 213 -3.92 -31.47 -14.85
CA ILE A 213 -2.98 -30.83 -13.92
C ILE A 213 -2.59 -31.82 -12.80
N GLN A 214 -3.55 -32.54 -12.23
CA GLN A 214 -3.26 -33.54 -11.19
C GLN A 214 -2.34 -34.66 -11.70
N GLU A 215 -2.50 -35.09 -12.96
CA GLU A 215 -1.62 -36.06 -13.60
C GLU A 215 -0.23 -35.47 -13.91
N PHE A 216 -0.18 -34.21 -14.37
CA PHE A 216 1.08 -33.49 -14.60
C PHE A 216 1.91 -33.37 -13.31
N LEU A 217 1.30 -32.98 -12.18
CA LEU A 217 2.00 -32.80 -10.90
C LEU A 217 2.68 -34.07 -10.38
N LYS A 218 2.20 -35.27 -10.76
CA LYS A 218 2.82 -36.56 -10.36
C LYS A 218 4.24 -36.76 -10.88
N HIS A 219 4.65 -36.00 -11.89
CA HIS A 219 6.02 -36.03 -12.43
C HIS A 219 7.04 -35.42 -11.47
N PHE A 220 6.59 -34.64 -10.47
CA PHE A 220 7.46 -33.92 -9.54
C PHE A 220 7.52 -34.64 -8.20
N LYS A 221 8.61 -35.39 -8.00
CA LYS A 221 8.94 -36.03 -6.72
C LYS A 221 10.30 -35.52 -6.23
N PRO A 222 10.46 -35.21 -4.93
CA PRO A 222 11.76 -34.83 -4.38
C PRO A 222 12.86 -35.81 -4.77
N GLY A 223 14.01 -35.31 -5.21
CA GLY A 223 15.17 -36.12 -5.58
C GLY A 223 15.17 -36.65 -7.03
N VAL A 224 14.10 -36.47 -7.80
CA VAL A 224 14.04 -36.84 -9.22
C VAL A 224 14.56 -35.71 -10.11
N ASN A 225 15.19 -36.06 -11.22
CA ASN A 225 15.52 -35.11 -12.28
C ASN A 225 14.42 -35.10 -13.36
N VAL A 226 13.92 -33.91 -13.67
CA VAL A 226 12.91 -33.67 -14.70
C VAL A 226 13.52 -32.85 -15.85
N SER A 227 12.85 -32.84 -17.00
CA SER A 227 13.33 -32.02 -18.11
C SER A 227 13.11 -30.54 -17.86
N ARG A 228 13.99 -29.69 -18.39
CA ARG A 228 13.86 -28.22 -18.31
C ARG A 228 12.50 -27.74 -18.83
N ARG A 229 11.99 -28.37 -19.91
CA ARG A 229 10.66 -28.10 -20.46
C ARG A 229 9.53 -28.39 -19.46
N ILE A 230 9.59 -29.53 -18.78
CA ILE A 230 8.59 -29.91 -17.77
C ILE A 230 8.69 -28.95 -16.57
N SER A 231 9.89 -28.57 -16.15
CA SER A 231 10.10 -27.56 -15.11
C SER A 231 9.54 -26.18 -15.49
N ALA A 232 9.75 -25.74 -16.73
CA ALA A 232 9.21 -24.46 -17.21
C ALA A 232 7.67 -24.48 -17.26
N ALA A 233 7.07 -25.60 -17.70
CA ALA A 233 5.63 -25.79 -17.65
C ALA A 233 5.10 -25.74 -16.21
N PHE A 234 5.81 -26.34 -15.25
CA PHE A 234 5.44 -26.26 -13.83
C PHE A 234 5.51 -24.84 -13.30
N ALA A 235 6.57 -24.09 -13.61
CA ALA A 235 6.69 -22.69 -13.22
C ALA A 235 5.55 -21.84 -13.80
N ALA A 236 5.15 -22.10 -15.05
CA ALA A 236 4.00 -21.43 -15.67
C ALA A 236 2.69 -21.78 -14.96
N VAL A 237 2.44 -23.07 -14.66
CA VAL A 237 1.24 -23.50 -13.94
C VAL A 237 1.19 -22.90 -12.53
N LEU A 238 2.32 -22.89 -11.81
CA LEU A 238 2.42 -22.27 -10.49
C LEU A 238 2.15 -20.75 -10.56
N PHE A 239 2.72 -20.07 -11.54
CA PHE A 239 2.45 -18.64 -11.74
C PHE A 239 0.96 -18.38 -11.99
N LEU A 240 0.33 -19.17 -12.86
CA LEU A 240 -1.09 -19.05 -13.15
C LEU A 240 -1.96 -19.38 -11.92
N SER A 241 -1.59 -20.38 -11.11
CA SER A 241 -2.34 -20.70 -9.88
C SER A 241 -2.30 -19.57 -8.86
N GLU A 242 -1.15 -18.92 -8.69
CA GLU A 242 -1.00 -17.73 -7.82
C GLU A 242 -1.75 -16.50 -8.37
N LYS A 243 -1.89 -16.38 -9.70
CA LYS A 243 -2.70 -15.33 -10.34
C LYS A 243 -4.19 -15.58 -10.12
N VAL A 244 -4.67 -16.82 -10.30
CA VAL A 244 -6.05 -17.22 -10.00
C VAL A 244 -6.39 -17.01 -8.53
N GLY A 245 -5.52 -17.45 -7.63
CA GLY A 245 -5.74 -17.32 -6.18
C GLY A 245 -5.92 -15.86 -5.73
N ARG A 246 -5.29 -14.90 -6.43
CA ARG A 246 -5.47 -13.47 -6.17
C ARG A 246 -6.79 -12.91 -6.68
N GLY A 247 -7.33 -13.43 -7.78
CA GLY A 247 -8.67 -13.07 -8.25
C GLY A 247 -8.80 -11.64 -8.82
N PHE A 248 -7.71 -10.96 -9.18
CA PHE A 248 -7.74 -9.55 -9.57
C PHE A 248 -8.08 -9.25 -11.04
N GLY A 249 -8.50 -10.25 -11.83
CA GLY A 249 -8.84 -10.01 -13.25
C GLY A 249 -7.66 -9.74 -14.16
N GLU A 250 -6.47 -10.16 -13.74
CA GLU A 250 -5.27 -10.16 -14.56
C GLU A 250 -5.41 -11.14 -15.73
N LYS A 251 -5.00 -10.68 -16.91
CA LYS A 251 -4.96 -11.49 -18.14
C LYS A 251 -3.56 -12.03 -18.38
N VAL A 252 -3.44 -13.34 -18.58
CA VAL A 252 -2.15 -13.99 -18.83
C VAL A 252 -2.20 -14.75 -20.15
N SER A 253 -1.32 -14.41 -21.09
CA SER A 253 -1.13 -15.17 -22.33
C SER A 253 0.15 -16.01 -22.23
N VAL A 254 0.15 -17.20 -22.82
CA VAL A 254 1.31 -18.09 -22.84
C VAL A 254 1.68 -18.37 -24.28
N ILE A 255 2.93 -18.10 -24.63
CA ILE A 255 3.49 -18.29 -25.97
C ILE A 255 4.56 -19.38 -25.86
N ARG A 256 4.46 -20.40 -26.72
CA ARG A 256 5.53 -21.38 -26.90
C ARG A 256 6.41 -20.95 -28.06
N PHE A 257 7.71 -21.07 -27.89
CA PHE A 257 8.68 -20.63 -28.89
C PHE A 257 9.78 -21.68 -29.08
N ALA A 258 10.12 -21.98 -30.33
CA ALA A 258 11.36 -22.68 -30.71
C ALA A 258 11.87 -22.10 -32.03
N ASP A 259 11.11 -22.33 -33.11
CA ASP A 259 11.35 -21.77 -34.44
C ASP A 259 10.22 -20.81 -34.86
N GLU A 260 8.98 -21.13 -34.46
CA GLU A 260 7.81 -20.27 -34.62
C GLU A 260 7.17 -19.98 -33.27
N SER A 261 6.54 -18.80 -33.13
CA SER A 261 5.78 -18.43 -31.95
C SER A 261 4.34 -18.94 -32.06
N GLN A 262 3.93 -19.79 -31.12
CA GLN A 262 2.55 -20.26 -31.04
C GLN A 262 1.92 -19.81 -29.72
N ILE A 263 0.86 -19.02 -29.82
CA ILE A 263 0.05 -18.64 -28.66
C ILE A 263 -0.80 -19.84 -28.22
N LEU A 264 -0.78 -20.15 -26.93
CA LEU A 264 -1.62 -21.20 -26.36
C LEU A 264 -3.06 -20.72 -26.22
N PRO A 265 -4.05 -21.48 -26.73
CA PRO A 265 -5.46 -21.17 -26.51
C PRO A 265 -5.88 -21.52 -25.07
N PHE A 266 -6.75 -20.67 -24.52
CA PHE A 266 -7.43 -20.81 -23.23
C PHE A 266 -8.95 -20.80 -23.50
N GLY A 267 -9.50 -21.98 -23.82
CA GLY A 267 -10.87 -22.12 -24.31
C GLY A 267 -11.11 -21.32 -25.60
N ASN A 268 -12.00 -20.33 -25.53
CA ASN A 268 -12.33 -19.42 -26.65
C ASN A 268 -11.44 -18.15 -26.70
N SER A 269 -10.41 -18.08 -25.87
CA SER A 269 -9.51 -16.93 -25.74
C SER A 269 -8.04 -17.34 -26.00
N TYR A 270 -7.17 -16.34 -26.15
CA TYR A 270 -5.71 -16.50 -26.20
C TYR A 270 -5.01 -16.05 -24.91
N TYR A 271 -5.81 -15.82 -23.87
CA TYR A 271 -5.35 -15.47 -22.53
C TYR A 271 -6.29 -16.08 -21.50
N MET A 272 -5.71 -16.43 -20.35
CA MET A 272 -6.42 -16.75 -19.13
C MET A 272 -6.87 -15.47 -18.42
N ASP A 273 -8.09 -15.43 -17.92
CA ASP A 273 -8.61 -14.33 -17.09
C ASP A 273 -8.76 -14.78 -15.63
N SER A 274 -8.02 -14.15 -14.73
CA SER A 274 -8.04 -14.48 -13.30
C SER A 274 -9.23 -13.88 -12.53
N ALA A 275 -10.13 -13.11 -13.16
CA ALA A 275 -11.26 -12.45 -12.50
C ALA A 275 -12.31 -13.45 -11.98
N SER A 276 -12.35 -14.65 -12.56
CA SER A 276 -13.54 -15.47 -12.44
C SER A 276 -13.76 -16.06 -11.06
N GLY A 277 -12.75 -16.14 -10.18
CA GLY A 277 -12.84 -16.80 -8.86
C GLY A 277 -13.33 -18.27 -8.92
N LYS A 278 -13.63 -18.77 -10.12
CA LYS A 278 -14.13 -20.10 -10.40
C LYS A 278 -12.90 -20.98 -10.57
N LYS A 279 -12.64 -21.77 -9.55
CA LYS A 279 -11.70 -22.88 -9.64
C LYS A 279 -12.00 -23.70 -10.90
N GLY A 280 -10.97 -23.99 -11.69
CA GLY A 280 -11.07 -24.99 -12.76
C GLY A 280 -11.42 -24.50 -14.16
N VAL A 281 -11.42 -23.20 -14.48
CA VAL A 281 -11.50 -22.74 -15.87
C VAL A 281 -10.11 -22.29 -16.35
N LEU A 282 -9.48 -23.12 -17.18
CA LEU A 282 -8.41 -22.74 -18.11
C LEU A 282 -9.02 -22.52 -19.50
#